data_AF-A0AA42ZAY9-F1
#
_entry.id   AF-A0AA42ZAY9-F1
#
_cell.length_a   1.000
_cell.length_b   1.000
_cell.length_c   1.000
_cell.angle_alpha   90.00
_cell.angle_beta   90.00
_cell.angle_gamma   90.00
#
_symmetry.space_group_name_H-M   'P 1'
#
loop_
_entity.id
_entity.type
_entity.pdbx_description
1 polymer ?
#
loop_
_entity_poly.entity_id
_entity_poly.type
_entity_poly.pdbx_seq_one_letter_code
_entity_poly.pdbx_strand_id
1 'polypeptide(L)'
;MNQIFLIVGGATSLLWGVSHLFPTKNVVNGFGDISVDNKYIITMEWIIEGVSLIFLGILTIFLAVTDSRNEISIIVFWFVIAMLIVLAIISLFTGFRVNFLPYKLCPFIFLFSALCVFLGIMI
;
A
#
# COMPACT_ATOMS: atom_id res chain seq x y z
N MET A 1 -2.57 -6.15 -21.80
CA MET A 1 -2.32 -4.90 -21.08
C MET A 1 -3.62 -4.12 -20.96
N ASN A 2 -4.22 -4.13 -19.78
CA ASN A 2 -5.51 -3.54 -19.46
C ASN A 2 -5.33 -2.40 -18.45
N GLN A 3 -5.46 -1.17 -18.95
CA GLN A 3 -5.27 0.04 -18.17
C GLN A 3 -6.25 0.19 -17.00
N ILE A 4 -7.47 -0.37 -17.11
CA ILE A 4 -8.47 -0.29 -16.05
C ILE A 4 -7.95 -1.00 -14.80
N PHE A 5 -7.40 -2.21 -14.96
CA PHE A 5 -6.84 -2.96 -13.85
C PHE A 5 -5.62 -2.26 -13.24
N LEU A 6 -4.74 -1.67 -14.05
CA LEU A 6 -3.59 -0.89 -13.55
C LEU A 6 -4.05 0.32 -12.73
N ILE A 7 -5.03 1.08 -13.24
CA ILE A 7 -5.58 2.26 -12.55
C ILE A 7 -6.28 1.85 -11.27
N VAL A 8 -7.08 0.77 -11.27
CA VAL A 8 -7.75 0.25 -10.06
C VAL A 8 -6.74 -0.20 -9.01
N GLY A 9 -5.69 -0.93 -9.41
CA GLY A 9 -4.61 -1.32 -8.50
C GLY A 9 -3.92 -0.11 -7.90
N GLY A 10 -3.46 0.82 -8.74
CA GLY A 10 -2.82 2.05 -8.28
C GLY A 10 -3.72 2.92 -7.40
N ALA A 11 -5.00 3.08 -7.75
CA ALA A 11 -5.97 3.84 -6.98
C ALA A 11 -6.24 3.18 -5.62
N THR A 12 -6.28 1.85 -5.56
CA THR A 12 -6.45 1.14 -4.29
C THR A 12 -5.28 1.40 -3.35
N SER A 13 -4.04 1.28 -3.83
CA SER A 13 -2.84 1.61 -3.05
C SER A 13 -2.84 3.07 -2.60
N LEU A 14 -3.16 3.99 -3.51
CA LEU A 14 -3.21 5.42 -3.24
C LEU A 14 -4.22 5.78 -2.14
N LEU A 15 -5.47 5.33 -2.29
CA LEU A 15 -6.55 5.62 -1.34
C LEU A 15 -6.25 4.98 0.02
N TRP A 16 -5.70 3.77 0.03
CA TRP A 16 -5.30 3.12 1.27
C TRP A 16 -4.16 3.85 1.98
N GLY A 17 -3.17 4.36 1.23
CA GLY A 17 -2.12 5.21 1.77
C GLY A 17 -2.65 6.52 2.36
N VAL A 18 -3.62 7.17 1.71
CA VAL A 18 -4.31 8.35 2.28
C VAL A 18 -5.05 7.98 3.56
N SER A 19 -5.70 6.82 3.60
CA SER A 19 -6.39 6.33 4.79
C SER A 19 -5.47 6.00 5.97
N HIS A 20 -4.18 5.75 5.73
CA HIS A 20 -3.19 5.67 6.80
C HIS A 20 -2.94 7.06 7.40
N LEU A 21 -2.74 8.08 6.57
CA LEU A 21 -2.34 9.39 7.09
C LEU A 21 -3.43 10.10 7.89
N PHE A 22 -4.70 10.02 7.48
CA PHE A 22 -5.79 10.80 8.08
C PHE A 22 -6.07 10.49 9.58
N PRO A 23 -6.15 9.22 10.04
CA PRO A 23 -6.42 8.91 11.43
C PRO A 23 -5.16 8.77 12.32
N THR A 24 -3.96 9.10 11.83
CA THR A 24 -2.67 8.81 12.52
C THR A 24 -2.68 9.15 14.00
N LYS A 25 -3.12 10.36 14.38
CA LYS A 25 -3.17 10.79 15.78
C LYS A 25 -4.09 9.91 16.64
N ASN A 26 -5.24 9.51 16.11
CA ASN A 26 -6.20 8.68 16.82
C ASN A 26 -5.69 7.23 16.95
N VAL A 27 -5.01 6.73 15.92
CA VAL A 27 -4.38 5.40 15.90
C VAL A 27 -3.31 5.31 16.99
N VAL A 28 -2.38 6.27 17.02
CA VAL A 28 -1.27 6.29 17.98
C VAL A 28 -1.77 6.40 19.42
N ASN A 29 -2.80 7.22 19.66
CA ASN A 29 -3.43 7.34 20.97
C ASN A 29 -4.19 6.06 21.39
N GLY A 30 -4.57 5.20 20.45
CA GLY A 30 -5.28 3.96 20.71
C GLY A 30 -4.42 2.82 21.27
N PHE A 31 -3.09 2.95 21.25
CA PHE A 31 -2.16 1.92 21.77
C PHE A 31 -1.98 1.92 23.30
N GLY A 32 -2.68 2.81 24.03
CA GLY A 32 -2.65 2.89 25.49
C GLY A 32 -1.38 3.56 26.05
N ASP A 33 -1.01 3.17 27.27
CA ASP A 33 0.14 3.74 27.99
C ASP A 33 1.47 3.11 27.54
N ILE A 34 1.88 3.47 26.33
CA ILE A 34 3.24 3.25 25.82
C ILE A 34 4.11 4.50 26.03
N SER A 35 5.43 4.31 26.07
CA SER A 35 6.39 5.41 26.18
C SER A 35 6.24 6.42 25.04
N VAL A 36 6.67 7.66 25.29
CA VAL A 36 6.67 8.72 24.29
C VAL A 36 7.50 8.32 23.06
N ASP A 37 8.65 7.69 23.27
CA ASP A 37 9.51 7.20 22.18
C ASP A 37 8.81 6.13 21.33
N ASN A 38 8.09 5.19 21.95
CA ASN A 38 7.30 4.19 21.22
C ASN A 38 6.18 4.84 20.40
N LYS A 39 5.53 5.90 20.93
CA LYS A 39 4.52 6.67 20.17
C LYS A 39 5.14 7.30 18.93
N TYR A 40 6.35 7.86 19.04
CA TYR A 40 7.04 8.44 17.89
C TYR A 40 7.43 7.38 16.86
N ILE A 41 7.96 6.23 17.28
CA ILE A 41 8.31 5.13 16.37
C ILE A 41 7.06 4.62 15.62
N ILE A 42 5.96 4.36 16.32
CA ILE A 42 4.70 3.91 15.68
C ILE A 42 4.17 4.97 14.72
N THR A 43 4.23 6.25 15.09
CA THR A 43 3.82 7.36 14.22
C THR A 43 4.66 7.39 12.95
N MET A 44 5.98 7.24 13.08
CA MET A 44 6.91 7.23 11.95
C MET A 44 6.61 6.08 10.99
N GLU A 45 6.53 4.85 11.51
CA GLU A 45 6.23 3.65 10.71
C GLU A 45 4.88 3.78 9.98
N TRP A 46 3.86 4.25 10.69
CA TRP A 46 2.52 4.44 10.14
C TRP A 46 2.48 5.47 9.00
N ILE A 47 3.23 6.58 9.15
CA ILE A 47 3.35 7.60 8.10
C ILE A 47 4.14 7.06 6.91
N ILE A 48 5.25 6.35 7.15
CA ILE A 48 6.09 5.77 6.10
C ILE A 48 5.29 4.77 5.26
N GLU A 49 4.51 3.89 5.89
CA GLU A 49 3.62 2.97 5.17
C GLU A 49 2.64 3.74 4.29
N GLY A 50 1.95 4.74 4.84
CA GLY A 50 0.99 5.57 4.11
C GLY A 50 1.61 6.31 2.91
N VAL A 51 2.76 6.97 3.11
CA VAL A 51 3.46 7.71 2.04
C VAL A 51 3.99 6.76 0.96
N SER A 52 4.51 5.59 1.35
CA SER A 52 5.00 4.58 0.40
C SER A 52 3.87 4.08 -0.50
N LEU A 53 2.68 3.82 0.05
CA LEU A 53 1.51 3.39 -0.71
C LEU A 53 0.98 4.47 -1.66
N ILE A 54 0.99 5.74 -1.22
CA ILE A 54 0.66 6.88 -2.08
C ILE A 54 1.61 6.94 -3.26
N PHE A 55 2.92 6.82 -3.01
CA PHE A 55 3.94 6.83 -4.05
C PHE A 55 3.75 5.68 -5.04
N LEU A 56 3.60 4.43 -4.56
CA LEU A 56 3.36 3.27 -5.41
C LEU A 56 2.08 3.42 -6.26
N GLY A 57 1.01 3.94 -5.65
CA GLY A 57 -0.25 4.19 -6.34
C GLY A 57 -0.12 5.23 -7.45
N ILE A 58 0.49 6.38 -7.16
CA ILE A 58 0.74 7.44 -8.15
C ILE A 58 1.64 6.93 -9.27
N LEU A 59 2.74 6.26 -8.94
CA LEU A 59 3.67 5.70 -9.93
C LEU A 59 2.96 4.73 -10.87
N THR A 60 2.15 3.83 -10.33
CA THR A 60 1.37 2.85 -11.11
C THR A 60 0.39 3.54 -12.06
N ILE A 61 -0.39 4.51 -11.55
CA ILE A 61 -1.35 5.27 -12.37
C ILE A 61 -0.62 6.07 -13.44
N PHE A 62 0.47 6.75 -13.07
CA PHE A 62 1.24 7.58 -13.99
C PHE A 62 1.77 6.77 -15.17
N LEU A 63 2.37 5.60 -14.91
CA LEU A 63 2.85 4.71 -15.97
C LEU A 63 1.70 4.11 -16.79
N ALA A 64 0.56 3.83 -16.15
CA ALA A 64 -0.62 3.30 -16.85
C ALA A 64 -1.17 4.28 -17.91
N VAL A 65 -1.20 5.58 -17.59
CA VAL A 65 -1.76 6.63 -18.46
C VAL A 65 -0.77 7.21 -19.46
N THR A 66 0.54 7.13 -19.20
CA THR A 66 1.58 7.68 -20.08
C THR A 66 2.03 6.68 -21.14
N ASP A 67 2.64 5.57 -20.73
CA ASP A 67 3.06 4.49 -21.63
C ASP A 67 3.12 3.15 -20.89
N SER A 68 1.95 2.52 -20.76
CA SER A 68 1.81 1.22 -20.07
C SER A 68 2.49 0.05 -20.77
N ARG A 69 2.89 0.19 -22.05
CA ARG A 69 3.46 -0.90 -22.85
C ARG A 69 4.98 -0.83 -22.99
N ASN A 70 5.60 0.24 -22.50
CA ASN A 70 7.04 0.39 -22.45
C ASN A 70 7.71 -0.72 -21.62
N GLU A 71 8.88 -1.19 -22.04
CA GLU A 71 9.67 -2.18 -21.29
C GLU A 71 9.97 -1.72 -19.86
N ILE A 72 10.32 -0.45 -19.69
CA ILE A 72 10.61 0.14 -18.37
C ILE A 72 9.34 0.13 -17.51
N SER A 73 8.19 0.51 -18.07
CA SER A 73 6.92 0.50 -17.33
C SER A 73 6.55 -0.90 -16.85
N ILE A 74 6.74 -1.92 -17.69
CA ILE A 74 6.48 -3.33 -17.34
C ILE A 74 7.39 -3.78 -16.20
N ILE A 75 8.69 -3.46 -16.25
CA ILE A 75 9.63 -3.76 -15.17
C ILE A 75 9.18 -3.08 -13.87
N VAL A 76 8.81 -1.81 -13.92
CA VAL A 76 8.34 -1.08 -12.74
C VAL A 76 7.06 -1.70 -12.17
N PHE A 77 6.10 -2.10 -13.01
CA PHE A 77 4.89 -2.80 -12.53
C PHE A 77 5.23 -4.10 -11.80
N TRP A 78 6.21 -4.87 -12.28
CA TRP A 78 6.69 -6.06 -11.56
C TRP A 78 7.30 -5.72 -10.19
N PHE A 79 8.08 -4.65 -10.09
CA PHE A 79 8.60 -4.19 -8.80
C PHE A 79 7.48 -3.71 -7.86
N VAL A 80 6.46 -3.03 -8.38
CA VAL A 80 5.28 -2.64 -7.59
C VAL A 80 4.54 -3.88 -7.07
N ILE A 81 4.28 -4.87 -7.93
CA ILE A 81 3.64 -6.14 -7.53
C ILE A 81 4.46 -6.82 -6.41
N ALA A 82 5.77 -6.95 -6.61
CA ALA A 82 6.65 -7.58 -5.63
C ALA A 82 6.63 -6.84 -4.29
N MET A 83 6.72 -5.51 -4.30
CA MET A 83 6.68 -4.70 -3.09
C MET A 83 5.35 -4.84 -2.35
N LEU A 84 4.21 -4.80 -3.06
CA LEU A 84 2.90 -4.99 -2.46
C LEU A 84 2.74 -6.38 -1.83
N ILE A 85 3.29 -7.42 -2.45
CA ILE A 85 3.32 -8.77 -1.87
C ILE A 85 4.18 -8.81 -0.60
N VAL A 86 5.37 -8.19 -0.62
CA VAL A 86 6.24 -8.10 0.57
C VAL A 86 5.54 -7.39 1.71
N LEU A 87 4.89 -6.25 1.44
CA LEU A 87 4.09 -5.53 2.44
C LEU A 87 2.94 -6.39 2.96
N ALA A 88 2.23 -7.12 2.08
CA ALA A 88 1.14 -8.00 2.49
C ALA A 88 1.62 -9.10 3.45
N ILE A 89 2.77 -9.72 3.14
CA ILE A 89 3.39 -10.74 3.99
C ILE A 89 3.77 -10.13 5.34
N ILE A 90 4.45 -8.99 5.36
CA ILE A 90 4.84 -8.32 6.60
C ILE A 90 3.59 -8.01 7.44
N SER A 91 2.57 -7.36 6.87
CA SER A 91 1.33 -7.01 7.58
C SER A 91 0.57 -8.23 8.08
N LEU A 92 0.59 -9.35 7.35
CA LEU A 92 -0.04 -10.60 7.79
C LEU A 92 0.64 -11.16 9.05
N PHE A 93 1.96 -11.06 9.15
CA PHE A 93 2.72 -11.60 10.29
C PHE A 93 2.87 -10.61 11.45
N THR A 94 2.69 -9.30 11.21
CA THR A 94 2.80 -8.25 12.23
C THR A 94 1.43 -7.64 12.57
N GLY A 95 0.91 -6.77 11.70
CA GLY A 95 -0.29 -5.98 11.92
C GLY A 95 -1.56 -6.80 12.14
N PHE A 96 -1.69 -7.97 11.53
CA PHE A 96 -2.88 -8.83 11.67
C PHE A 96 -3.15 -9.28 13.12
N ARG A 97 -2.10 -9.29 13.96
CA ARG A 97 -2.19 -9.64 15.38
C ARG A 97 -2.71 -8.50 16.26
N VAL A 98 -2.81 -7.28 15.73
CA VAL A 98 -3.27 -6.10 16.46
C VAL A 98 -4.81 -6.06 16.47
N ASN A 99 -5.41 -5.65 17.58
CA ASN A 99 -6.87 -5.50 17.71
C ASN A 99 -7.45 -4.29 16.96
N PHE A 100 -6.69 -3.70 16.04
CA PHE A 100 -7.09 -2.55 15.26
C PHE A 100 -7.40 -2.97 13.82
N LEU A 101 -8.66 -2.75 13.40
CA LEU A 101 -9.20 -3.30 12.16
C LEU A 101 -8.40 -2.90 10.89
N PRO A 102 -7.94 -1.65 10.71
CA PRO A 102 -7.15 -1.28 9.54
C PRO A 102 -5.90 -2.16 9.33
N TYR A 103 -5.16 -2.51 10.39
CA TYR A 103 -4.00 -3.41 10.23
C TYR A 103 -4.39 -4.81 9.76
N LYS A 104 -5.59 -5.29 10.10
CA LYS A 104 -6.10 -6.59 9.62
C LYS A 104 -6.50 -6.54 8.14
N LEU A 105 -6.84 -5.36 7.62
CA LEU A 105 -7.23 -5.16 6.23
C LEU A 105 -6.03 -4.96 5.30
N CYS A 106 -4.94 -4.34 5.77
CA CYS A 106 -3.71 -4.12 4.99
C CYS A 106 -3.29 -5.30 4.11
N PRO A 107 -3.12 -6.55 4.62
CA PRO A 107 -2.66 -7.65 3.78
C PRO A 107 -3.60 -7.94 2.61
N PHE A 108 -4.92 -7.83 2.80
CA PHE A 108 -5.89 -8.08 1.73
C PHE A 108 -5.93 -6.93 0.72
N ILE A 109 -5.81 -5.68 1.18
CA ILE A 109 -5.78 -4.50 0.30
C ILE A 109 -4.53 -4.52 -0.58
N PHE A 110 -3.38 -4.88 0.00
CA PHE A 110 -2.12 -5.01 -0.74
C PHE A 110 -2.16 -6.13 -1.77
N LEU A 111 -2.69 -7.30 -1.39
CA LEU A 111 -2.87 -8.41 -2.32
C LEU A 111 -3.86 -8.09 -3.44
N PHE A 112 -4.97 -7.42 -3.13
CA PHE A 112 -5.93 -6.98 -4.14
C PHE A 112 -5.27 -6.01 -5.12
N SER A 113 -4.55 -5.01 -4.63
CA SER A 113 -3.81 -4.06 -5.47
C SER A 113 -2.78 -4.79 -6.34
N ALA A 114 -1.99 -5.71 -5.77
CA ALA A 114 -1.00 -6.49 -6.51
C ALA A 114 -1.65 -7.34 -7.61
N LEU A 115 -2.78 -8.00 -7.30
CA LEU A 115 -3.54 -8.79 -8.26
C LEU A 115 -4.08 -7.93 -9.39
N CYS A 116 -4.62 -6.74 -9.10
CA CYS A 116 -5.06 -5.81 -10.13
C CYS A 116 -3.90 -5.39 -11.03
N VAL A 117 -2.73 -5.02 -10.48
CA VAL A 117 -1.57 -4.65 -11.31
C VAL A 117 -1.10 -5.84 -12.16
N PHE A 118 -1.06 -7.04 -11.58
CA PHE A 118 -0.70 -8.27 -12.29
C PHE A 118 -1.67 -8.56 -13.44
N LEU A 119 -2.98 -8.51 -13.20
CA LEU A 119 -3.97 -8.69 -14.27
C LEU A 119 -3.83 -7.59 -15.33
N GLY A 120 -3.58 -6.35 -14.92
CA GLY A 120 -3.36 -5.24 -15.83
C GLY A 120 -2.20 -5.46 -16.80
N ILE A 121 -1.12 -6.13 -16.40
CA ILE A 121 -0.02 -6.46 -17.30
C ILE A 121 -0.29 -7.70 -18.16
N MET A 122 -1.04 -8.69 -17.65
CA MET A 122 -1.22 -10.00 -18.31
C MET A 122 -2.33 -10.04 -19.36
N ILE A 123 -3.45 -9.36 -19.12
CA ILE A 123 -4.61 -9.30 -20.04
C ILE A 123 -4.75 -7.90 -20.61
#